data_AF-A0A0Q5I347-F1
#
_entry.id   AF-A0A0Q5I347-F1
#
_cell.length_a   1.000
_cell.length_b   1.000
_cell.length_c   1.000
_cell.angle_alpha   90.00
_cell.angle_beta   90.00
_cell.angle_gamma   90.00
#
_symmetry.space_group_name_H-M   'P 1'
#
loop_
_entity.id
_entity.type
_entity.pdbx_description
1 polymer ?
#
loop_
_entity_poly.entity_id
_entity_poly.type
_entity_poly.pdbx_seq_one_letter_code
_entity_poly.pdbx_strand_id
1 'polypeptide(L)' 'MPKVYAQATHIQTDIRTQALGPFETDQEAWEAVARAEGRALTWERTKRGHMVSTETTRWVTETQFRSPEGVSCSED' A
#
# COMPACT_ATOMS: atom_id res chain seq x y z
N MET A 1 -10.68 9.81 7.14
CA MET A 1 -10.23 8.44 7.48
C MET A 1 -9.00 8.11 6.64
N PRO A 2 -7.95 7.51 7.21
CA PRO A 2 -6.81 7.03 6.43
C PRO A 2 -7.28 5.99 5.41
N LYS A 3 -6.70 5.99 4.22
CA LYS A 3 -6.92 4.95 3.20
C LYS A 3 -5.62 4.20 2.98
N VAL A 4 -5.71 2.87 2.95
CA VAL A 4 -4.57 1.99 2.74
C VAL A 4 -4.52 1.60 1.27
N TYR A 5 -3.32 1.63 0.69
CA TYR A 5 -3.07 1.16 -0.67
C TYR A 5 -1.97 0.10 -0.63
N ALA A 6 -2.12 -0.96 -1.40
CA ALA A 6 -1.05 -1.93 -1.61
C ALA A 6 -0.45 -1.75 -3.00
N GLN A 7 0.85 -1.47 -3.07
CA GLN A 7 1.59 -1.30 -4.33
C GLN A 7 2.43 -2.52 -4.61
N ALA A 8 2.28 -3.09 -5.81
CA ALA A 8 3.11 -4.14 -6.37
C ALA A 8 4.24 -3.53 -7.19
N THR A 9 5.47 -3.93 -6.90
CA THR A 9 6.67 -3.54 -7.64
C THR A 9 7.40 -4.80 -8.09
N HIS A 10 7.67 -4.93 -9.37
CA HIS A 10 8.45 -6.04 -9.90
C HIS A 10 9.92 -5.88 -9.47
N ILE A 11 10.45 -6.87 -8.75
CA ILE A 11 11.75 -6.77 -8.05
C ILE A 11 12.91 -6.62 -9.04
N GLN A 12 12.88 -7.32 -10.17
CA GLN A 12 14.01 -7.30 -11.12
C GLN A 12 14.14 -5.97 -11.86
N THR A 13 13.00 -5.33 -12.16
CA THR A 13 12.99 -4.09 -12.96
C THR A 13 12.75 -2.84 -12.12
N ASP A 14 12.40 -3.01 -10.84
CA ASP A 14 11.95 -1.95 -9.92
C ASP A 14 10.76 -1.12 -10.47
N ILE A 15 9.97 -1.74 -11.35
CA ILE A 15 8.82 -1.08 -11.98
C ILE A 15 7.56 -1.43 -11.20
N ARG A 16 6.76 -0.41 -10.89
CA ARG A 16 5.42 -0.58 -10.33
C ARG A 16 4.51 -1.26 -11.35
N THR A 17 4.03 -2.44 -11.03
CA THR A 17 3.18 -3.25 -11.92
C THR A 17 1.71 -3.09 -11.60
N GLN A 18 1.36 -2.92 -10.33
CA GLN A 18 -0.03 -2.89 -9.90
C GLN A 18 -0.20 -2.08 -8.61
N ALA A 19 -1.40 -1.51 -8.44
CA ALA A 19 -1.84 -0.92 -7.19
C ALA A 19 -3.23 -1.45 -6.84
N LEU A 20 -3.45 -1.79 -5.57
CA LEU A 20 -4.71 -2.23 -5.02
C LEU A 20 -5.19 -1.22 -3.97
N GLY A 21 -6.49 -0.95 -3.95
CA GLY A 21 -7.15 -0.04 -3.02
C GLY A 21 -8.01 1.00 -3.74
N PRO A 22 -8.48 2.03 -3.02
CA PRO A 22 -8.28 2.28 -1.59
C PRO A 22 -8.98 1.27 -0.67
N PHE A 23 -8.33 0.88 0.42
CA PHE A 23 -8.88 0.07 1.51
C PHE A 23 -9.05 0.89 2.78
N GLU A 24 -9.91 0.42 3.70
CA GLU A 24 -10.12 1.10 4.98
C GLU A 24 -9.14 0.60 6.05
N THR A 25 -8.71 -0.64 5.94
CA THR A 25 -7.79 -1.30 6.89
C THR A 25 -6.62 -1.97 6.21
N ASP A 26 -5.50 -2.14 6.93
CA ASP A 26 -4.37 -2.96 6.47
C ASP A 26 -4.80 -4.40 6.18
N GLN A 27 -5.71 -4.96 6.98
CA GLN A 27 -6.23 -6.32 6.80
C GLN A 27 -6.87 -6.53 5.43
N GLU A 28 -7.75 -5.62 5.00
CA GLU A 28 -8.37 -5.68 3.66
C GLU A 28 -7.33 -5.60 2.54
N ALA A 29 -6.31 -4.76 2.72
CA ALA A 29 -5.22 -4.65 1.76
C ALA A 29 -4.43 -5.97 1.68
N TRP A 30 -4.14 -6.60 2.81
CA TRP A 30 -3.42 -7.87 2.87
C TRP A 30 -4.22 -9.02 2.24
N GLU A 31 -5.53 -9.06 2.47
CA GLU A 31 -6.41 -10.04 1.84
C GLU A 31 -6.48 -9.85 0.32
N ALA A 32 -6.58 -8.61 -0.16
CA ALA A 32 -6.57 -8.32 -1.59
C ALA A 32 -5.26 -8.76 -2.26
N VAL A 33 -4.12 -8.53 -1.61
CA VAL A 33 -2.82 -9.00 -2.09
C VAL A 33 -2.73 -10.52 -2.06
N ALA A 34 -3.20 -11.18 -1.00
CA ALA A 34 -3.21 -12.63 -0.92
C ALA A 34 -4.05 -13.28 -2.03
N ARG A 35 -5.17 -12.63 -2.40
CA ARG A 35 -6.00 -13.04 -3.54
C ARG A 35 -5.32 -12.79 -4.88
N ALA A 36 -4.61 -11.69 -5.03
CA ALA A 36 -3.86 -11.37 -6.26
C ALA A 36 -2.70 -12.35 -6.49
N GLU A 37 -1.98 -12.72 -5.43
CA GLU A 37 -0.86 -13.66 -5.46
C GLU A 37 -1.30 -15.13 -5.36
N GLY A 38 -2.59 -15.38 -5.08
CA GLY A 38 -3.16 -16.73 -4.95
C GLY A 38 -2.70 -17.50 -3.72
N ARG A 39 -2.07 -16.84 -2.73
CA ARG A 39 -1.55 -17.45 -1.51
C ARG A 39 -1.50 -16.45 -0.35
N ALA A 40 -1.55 -16.96 0.87
CA ALA A 40 -1.30 -16.13 2.06
C ALA A 40 0.17 -15.68 2.10
N LEU A 41 0.38 -14.42 2.47
CA LEU A 41 1.68 -13.79 2.54
C LEU A 41 1.97 -13.31 3.97
N THR A 42 3.23 -13.42 4.39
CA THR A 42 3.68 -12.93 5.70
C THR A 42 4.19 -11.50 5.55
N TRP A 43 3.48 -10.56 6.16
CA TRP A 43 3.82 -9.14 6.11
C TRP A 43 4.82 -8.78 7.21
N GLU A 44 5.88 -8.08 6.82
CA GLU A 44 6.87 -7.52 7.73
C GLU A 44 6.59 -6.04 7.97
N ARG A 45 6.54 -5.64 9.24
CA ARG A 45 6.36 -4.24 9.61
C ARG A 45 7.67 -3.49 9.44
N THR A 46 7.68 -2.52 8.55
CA THR A 46 8.82 -1.64 8.27
C THR A 46 8.56 -0.23 8.78
N LYS A 47 9.57 0.65 8.71
CA LYS A 47 9.43 2.08 9.08
C LYS A 47 8.44 2.84 8.18
N ARG A 48 8.09 2.33 6.99
CA ARG A 48 7.22 2.99 6.01
C ARG A 48 5.81 2.39 5.91
N GLY A 49 5.51 1.33 6.65
CA GLY A 49 4.28 0.54 6.52
C GLY A 49 4.58 -0.94 6.57
N HIS A 50 3.70 -1.77 6.00
CA HIS A 50 3.96 -3.21 5.91
C HIS A 50 4.47 -3.58 4.53
N MET A 51 5.47 -4.44 4.46
CA MET A 51 6.06 -4.92 3.22
C MET A 51 6.02 -6.44 3.18
N VAL A 52 5.82 -7.00 2.01
CA VAL A 52 6.07 -8.41 1.75
C VAL A 52 6.71 -8.57 0.38
N SER A 53 7.64 -9.50 0.25
CA SER A 53 8.27 -9.80 -1.05
C SER A 53 7.96 -11.24 -1.42
N THR A 54 7.51 -11.43 -2.66
CA THR A 54 7.43 -12.73 -3.33
C THR A 54 8.67 -12.92 -4.20
N GLU A 55 8.73 -14.01 -4.95
CA GLU A 55 9.89 -14.33 -5.80
C GLU A 55 10.16 -13.24 -6.85
N THR A 56 9.10 -12.63 -7.38
CA THR A 56 9.17 -11.64 -8.47
C THR A 56 8.60 -10.29 -8.09
N THR A 57 7.74 -10.21 -7.07
CA THR A 57 6.98 -8.99 -6.77
C THR A 57 7.13 -8.58 -5.31
N ARG A 58 7.46 -7.31 -5.08
CA ARG A 58 7.42 -6.69 -3.76
C ARG A 58 6.13 -5.93 -3.60
N TRP A 59 5.39 -6.26 -2.56
CA TRP A 59 4.20 -5.54 -2.14
C TRP A 59 4.51 -4.63 -0.95
N VAL A 60 4.04 -3.39 -1.02
CA VAL A 60 4.16 -2.39 0.06
C VAL A 60 2.79 -1.82 0.33
N THR A 61 2.37 -1.82 1.60
CA THR A 61 1.17 -1.10 2.04
C THR A 61 1.56 0.29 2.53
N GLU A 62 0.89 1.28 1.97
CA GLU A 62 1.04 2.69 2.34
C GLU A 62 -0.29 3.22 2.85
N THR A 63 -0.31 3.69 4.10
CA THR A 63 -1.44 4.39 4.69
C THR A 63 -1.39 5.85 4.28
N GLN A 64 -2.27 6.27 3.37
CA GLN A 64 -2.44 7.66 3.03
C GLN A 64 -3.48 8.30 3.94
N PHE A 65 -3.02 9.21 4.80
CA PHE A 65 -3.91 10.15 5.45
C PHE A 65 -4.28 11.19 4.40
N ARG A 66 -5.54 11.20 3.94
CA ARG A 66 -6.07 12.44 3.38
C ARG A 66 -6.00 13.47 4.50
N SER A 67 -4.95 14.28 4.53
CA SER A 67 -5.03 15.56 5.21
C SER A 67 -6.22 16.28 4.58
N PRO A 68 -7.22 16.71 5.35
CA PRO A 68 -8.15 17.69 4.81
C PRO A 68 -7.29 18.85 4.32
N GLU A 69 -7.54 19.26 3.07
CA GLU A 69 -6.84 20.32 2.39
C GLU A 69 -6.47 21.44 3.35
N GLY A 70 -5.20 21.87 3.29
CA GLY A 70 -4.80 23.11 3.89
C GLY A 70 -5.74 24.21 3.40
N VAL A 71 -6.50 24.78 4.32
CA VAL A 71 -6.95 26.16 4.18
C VAL A 71 -5.67 26.96 3.94
N SER A 72 -5.49 27.38 2.69
CA SER A 72 -4.51 28.39 2.35
C SER A 72 -4.99 29.66 3.02
N CYS A 73 -4.34 30.06 4.11
CA CYS A 73 -4.56 31.36 4.73
C CYS A 73 -4.39 32.43 3.65
N SER A 74 -5.50 33.01 3.23
CA SER A 74 -5.47 34.30 2.53
C SER A 74 -5.66 35.33 3.65
N GLU A 75 -4.54 35.85 4.15
CA GLU A 75 -4.55 37.07 4.98
C GLU A 75 -4.94 38.25 4.07
N ASP A 76 -5.90 39.04 4.55
CA ASP A 76 -6.42 40.29 3.96
C ASP A 76 -5.49 41.47 4.28
#